data_AF-A0A520DUS8-F1
#
_entry.id   AF-A0A520DUS8-F1
#
_cell.length_a   1.000
_cell.length_b   1.000
_cell.length_c   1.000
_cell.angle_alpha   90.00
_cell.angle_beta   90.00
_cell.angle_gamma   90.00
#
_symmetry.space_group_name_H-M   'P 1'
#
loop_
_entity.id
_entity.type
_entity.pdbx_description
1 polymer ?
#
loop_
_entity_poly.entity_id
_entity_poly.type
_entity_poly.pdbx_seq_one_letter_code
_entity_poly.pdbx_strand_id
1 'polypeptide(L)' 'VKQFQFGGIATILKAVPNALVVPIAIENSWKIVRFGMFPLTTGHDLKWTVLKPIEPAEKTPNEITLEVETEIRKVLGQEI' A
#
# COMPACT_ATOMS: atom_id res chain seq x y z
N VAL A 1 7.87 6.90 -9.22
CA VAL A 1 7.06 6.37 -8.08
C VAL A 1 8.02 5.81 -7.05
N LYS A 2 7.83 6.08 -5.75
CA LYS A 2 8.71 5.56 -4.68
C LYS A 2 8.41 4.08 -4.44
N GLN A 3 9.45 3.26 -4.33
CA GLN A 3 9.31 1.82 -4.03
C GLN A 3 8.79 1.59 -2.61
N PHE A 4 8.06 0.49 -2.44
CA PHE A 4 7.55 0.11 -1.13
C PHE A 4 8.70 -0.28 -0.20
N GLN A 5 8.52 0.03 1.08
CA GLN A 5 9.55 -0.22 2.09
C GLN A 5 9.32 -1.59 2.72
N PHE A 6 10.14 -2.57 2.32
CA PHE A 6 10.14 -3.93 2.87
C PHE A 6 10.30 -4.00 4.40
N GLY A 7 11.16 -3.13 4.96
CA GLY A 7 11.55 -3.21 6.37
C GLY A 7 10.38 -3.11 7.35
N GLY A 8 9.32 -2.36 7.00
CA GLY A 8 8.12 -2.25 7.82
C GLY A 8 7.37 -3.58 7.91
N ILE A 9 7.10 -4.20 6.77
CA ILE A 9 6.41 -5.50 6.69
C ILE A 9 7.23 -6.59 7.38
N ALA A 10 8.55 -6.62 7.14
CA ALA A 10 9.44 -7.58 7.79
C ALA A 10 9.46 -7.45 9.32
N THR A 11 9.42 -6.22 9.84
CA THR A 11 9.40 -5.97 11.29
C THR A 11 8.09 -6.46 11.91
N ILE A 12 6.95 -6.19 11.25
CA ILE A 12 5.64 -6.65 11.72
C ILE A 12 5.56 -8.18 11.70
N LEU A 13 5.96 -8.83 10.62
CA LEU A 13 5.92 -10.29 10.50
C LEU A 13 6.91 -10.99 11.44
N LYS A 14 8.02 -10.33 11.79
CA LYS A 14 8.93 -10.83 12.84
C LYS A 14 8.27 -10.83 14.22
N ALA A 15 7.47 -9.81 14.54
CA ALA A 15 6.77 -9.71 15.82
C ALA A 15 5.48 -10.54 15.86
N VAL A 16 4.76 -10.62 14.74
CA VAL A 16 3.49 -11.34 14.58
C VAL A 16 3.57 -12.18 13.30
N PRO A 17 4.08 -13.42 13.38
CA PRO A 17 4.30 -14.27 12.21
C PRO A 17 3.03 -14.62 11.42
N ASN A 18 1.87 -14.63 12.09
CA ASN A 18 0.58 -15.00 11.52
C ASN A 18 -0.27 -13.77 11.14
N ALA A 19 0.32 -12.59 11.02
CA ALA A 19 -0.42 -11.37 10.68
C ALA A 19 -0.95 -11.45 9.24
N LEU A 20 -2.27 -11.32 9.09
CA LEU A 20 -2.90 -11.19 7.77
C LEU A 20 -2.53 -9.85 7.14
N VAL A 21 -1.95 -9.89 5.94
CA VAL A 21 -1.59 -8.67 5.20
C VAL A 21 -2.72 -8.32 4.25
N VAL A 22 -3.33 -7.13 4.42
CA VAL A 22 -4.42 -6.64 3.56
C VAL A 22 -3.93 -5.45 2.74
N PRO A 23 -3.73 -5.59 1.42
CA PRO A 23 -3.33 -4.47 0.57
C PRO A 23 -4.49 -3.51 0.31
N ILE A 24 -4.22 -2.20 0.33
CA ILE A 24 -5.20 -1.16 0.05
C ILE A 24 -4.59 -0.16 -0.94
N ALA A 25 -5.24 0.02 -2.08
CA ALA A 25 -4.92 1.09 -3.03
C ALA A 25 -5.76 2.33 -2.71
N ILE A 26 -5.10 3.49 -2.58
CA ILE A 26 -5.75 4.76 -2.29
C ILE A 26 -5.51 5.71 -3.45
N GLU A 27 -6.59 6.05 -4.14
CA GLU A 27 -6.58 6.97 -5.28
C GLU A 27 -6.78 8.41 -4.78
N ASN A 28 -6.15 9.37 -5.46
CA ASN A 28 -6.34 10.81 -5.26
C ASN A 28 -5.95 11.40 -3.88
N SER A 29 -5.43 10.62 -2.93
CA SER A 29 -5.02 11.11 -1.60
C SER A 29 -4.02 12.26 -1.64
N TRP A 30 -3.08 12.21 -2.60
CA TRP A 30 -2.08 13.26 -2.83
C TRP A 30 -2.69 14.62 -3.19
N LYS A 31 -3.92 14.66 -3.71
CA LYS A 31 -4.59 15.92 -4.08
C LYS A 31 -4.82 16.80 -2.86
N ILE A 32 -5.10 16.20 -1.70
CA ILE A 32 -5.37 16.91 -0.44
C ILE A 32 -4.22 17.85 -0.08
N VAL A 33 -2.97 17.40 -0.25
CA VAL A 33 -1.73 18.10 0.12
C VAL A 33 -0.93 18.62 -1.08
N ARG A 34 -1.54 18.66 -2.28
CA ARG A 34 -0.86 19.03 -3.54
C ARG A 34 -0.19 20.41 -3.47
N PHE A 35 -0.73 21.34 -2.67
CA PHE A 35 -0.21 22.70 -2.50
C PHE A 35 0.48 22.93 -1.15
N GLY A 36 0.87 21.86 -0.45
CA GLY A 36 1.47 21.92 0.88
C GLY A 36 0.55 21.35 1.96
N MET A 37 1.02 21.40 3.21
CA MET A 37 0.35 20.76 4.35
C MET A 37 -0.81 21.59 4.91
N PHE A 38 -0.82 22.91 4.69
CA PHE A 38 -1.92 23.77 5.13
C PHE A 38 -2.03 25.02 4.24
N PRO A 39 -3.26 25.44 3.85
CA PRO A 39 -4.54 24.73 4.08
C PRO A 39 -4.65 23.44 3.25
N LEU A 40 -5.35 22.46 3.79
CA LEU A 40 -5.69 21.24 3.04
C LEU A 40 -6.77 21.55 2.00
N THR A 41 -6.67 20.94 0.82
CA THR A 41 -7.70 21.08 -0.22
C THR A 41 -8.83 20.06 -0.04
N THR A 42 -10.04 20.45 -0.42
CA THR A 42 -11.28 19.68 -0.22
C THR A 42 -11.98 19.41 -1.55
N GLY A 43 -13.03 18.59 -1.53
CA GLY A 43 -13.85 18.28 -2.73
C GLY A 43 -13.23 17.27 -3.69
N HIS A 44 -12.20 16.52 -3.26
CA HIS A 44 -11.59 15.47 -4.08
C HIS A 44 -12.32 14.14 -3.90
N ASP A 45 -12.55 13.44 -5.02
CA ASP A 45 -13.07 12.07 -5.02
C ASP A 45 -11.98 11.09 -4.59
N LEU A 46 -11.93 10.78 -3.30
CA LEU A 46 -11.02 9.79 -2.73
C LEU A 46 -11.64 8.41 -2.82
N LYS A 47 -10.90 7.47 -3.42
CA LYS A 47 -11.35 6.09 -3.60
C LYS A 47 -10.36 5.13 -2.96
N TRP A 48 -10.90 4.20 -2.20
CA TRP A 48 -10.15 3.10 -1.59
C TRP A 48 -10.59 1.81 -2.25
N THR A 49 -9.61 1.04 -2.71
CA THR A 49 -9.83 -0.32 -3.19
C THR A 49 -9.13 -1.27 -2.25
N VAL A 50 -9.89 -2.14 -1.59
CA VAL A 50 -9.36 -3.20 -0.73
C VAL A 50 -9.06 -4.40 -1.61
N LEU A 51 -7.81 -4.87 -1.59
CA LEU A 51 -7.36 -6.00 -2.39
C LEU A 51 -7.44 -7.30 -1.59
N LYS A 52 -7.16 -8.41 -2.28
CA LYS A 52 -7.19 -9.75 -1.69
C LYS A 52 -6.18 -9.84 -0.52
N PRO A 53 -6.60 -10.32 0.66
CA PRO A 53 -5.69 -10.58 1.77
C PRO A 53 -4.65 -11.66 1.43
N ILE A 54 -3.46 -11.52 2.01
CA ILE A 54 -2.33 -12.43 1.86
C ILE A 54 -2.00 -13.03 3.22
N GLU A 55 -2.03 -14.36 3.30
CA GLU A 55 -1.53 -15.08 4.46
C GLU A 55 -0.01 -15.22 4.40
N PRO A 56 0.72 -14.98 5.50
CA PRO A 56 2.18 -14.93 5.50
C PRO A 56 2.86 -16.31 5.51
N ALA A 57 2.12 -17.39 5.75
CA ALA A 57 2.69 -18.70 6.08
C ALA A 57 3.62 -19.29 5.00
N GLU A 58 3.41 -18.95 3.72
CA GLU A 58 4.15 -19.55 2.60
C GLU A 58 5.10 -18.59 1.88
N LYS A 59 5.18 -17.32 2.28
CA LYS A 59 5.91 -16.28 1.54
C LYS A 59 6.87 -15.51 2.44
N THR A 60 8.03 -15.16 1.90
CA THR A 60 8.95 -14.25 2.58
C THR A 60 8.36 -12.83 2.64
N PRO A 61 8.72 -12.00 3.63
CA PRO A 61 8.23 -10.63 3.69
C PRO A 61 8.60 -9.79 2.45
N ASN A 62 9.66 -10.16 1.73
CA ASN A 62 10.09 -9.47 0.52
C ASN A 62 9.18 -9.80 -0.67
N GLU A 63 8.83 -11.08 -0.83
CA GLU A 63 7.87 -11.52 -1.84
C GLU A 63 6.49 -10.91 -1.60
N ILE A 64 6.03 -10.89 -0.34
CA ILE A 64 4.77 -10.24 0.03
C ILE A 64 4.80 -8.75 -0.33
N THR A 65 5.90 -8.05 -0.03
CA THR A 65 6.05 -6.62 -0.36
C THR A 65 5.95 -6.39 -1.87
N LEU A 66 6.63 -7.21 -2.67
CA LEU A 66 6.65 -7.09 -4.13
C LEU A 66 5.28 -7.41 -4.76
N GLU A 67 4.60 -8.45 -4.27
CA GLU A 67 3.26 -8.82 -4.71
C GLU A 67 2.25 -7.70 -4.39
N VAL A 68 2.28 -7.18 -3.16
CA VAL A 68 1.45 -6.06 -2.71
C VAL A 68 1.69 -4.82 -3.58
N GLU A 69 2.96 -4.48 -3.83
CA GLU A 69 3.31 -3.33 -4.65
C GLU A 69 2.78 -3.48 -6.09
N THR A 70 2.96 -4.66 -6.69
CA THR A 70 2.48 -4.98 -8.04
C THR A 70 0.97 -4.84 -8.16
N GLU A 71 0.22 -5.43 -7.23
CA GLU A 71 -1.24 -5.42 -7.26
C GLU A 71 -1.82 -4.01 -7.02
N ILE A 72 -1.24 -3.25 -6.07
CA ILE A 72 -1.65 -1.86 -5.85
C ILE A 72 -1.35 -0.99 -7.08
N ARG A 73 -0.18 -1.14 -7.69
CA ARG A 73 0.20 -0.40 -8.90
C ARG A 73 -0.74 -0.66 -10.06
N LYS A 74 -1.17 -1.91 -10.24
CA LYS A 74 -2.16 -2.29 -11.24
C LYS A 74 -3.50 -1.56 -11.03
N VAL A 75 -3.97 -1.47 -9.79
CA VAL A 75 -5.19 -0.71 -9.46
C VAL A 75 -5.03 0.79 -9.71
N LEU A 76 -3.86 1.34 -9.38
CA LEU A 76 -3.58 2.77 -9.54
C LEU A 76 -3.19 3.18 -10.98
N GLY A 77 -3.12 2.24 -11.92
CA GLY A 77 -2.66 2.50 -13.30
C GLY A 77 -1.20 2.97 -13.38
N GLN A 78 -0.38 2.54 -12.43
CA GLN A 78 1.04 2.89 -12.34
C GLN A 78 1.89 1.73 -12.86
N GLU A 79 1.99 1.58 -14.18
CA GLU A 79 2.83 0.55 -14.81
C GLU A 79 4.31 0.71 -14.40
N ILE A 80 5.05 -0.41 -14.41
CA ILE A 80 6.47 -0.51 -14.04
C ILE A 80 7.35 -0.07 -15.20
#